data_AF-A0AAD1VLF4-F1
#
_entry.id   AF-A0AAD1VLF4-F1
#
_cell.length_a   1.000
_cell.length_b   1.000
_cell.length_c   1.000
_cell.angle_alpha   90.00
_cell.angle_beta   90.00
_cell.angle_gamma   90.00
#
_symmetry.space_group_name_H-M   'P 1'
#
loop_
_entity.id
_entity.type
_entity.pdbx_description
1 polymer ?
#
loop_
_entity_poly.entity_id
_entity_poly.type
_entity_poly.pdbx_seq_one_letter_code
_entity_poly.pdbx_strand_id
1 'polypeptide(L)'
;MDQGVIATFKAYYLRRTFHQLIEHMDREDKQSVLDFWKQFHIMKAVSNIDLSWKELTQQCLKAVWKKIWPELCEDVQLPEPIIAEIVDHVTTAGLGDTDAQDIEQLVQA
;
A
#
# COMPACT_ATOMS: atom_id res chain seq x y z
N MET A 1 3.28 11.39 -12.72
CA MET A 1 2.69 10.04 -12.67
C MET A 1 1.18 10.18 -12.54
N ASP A 2 0.42 9.28 -13.13
CA ASP A 2 -1.05 9.26 -13.00
C ASP A 2 -1.44 9.05 -11.52
N GLN A 3 -2.45 9.78 -11.02
CA GLN A 3 -2.83 9.72 -9.60
C GLN A 3 -3.38 8.35 -9.20
N GLY A 4 -4.06 7.65 -10.12
CA GLY A 4 -4.52 6.29 -9.89
C GLY A 4 -3.35 5.34 -9.66
N VAL A 5 -2.28 5.45 -10.45
CA VAL A 5 -1.08 4.61 -10.29
C VAL A 5 -0.36 4.90 -8.96
N ILE A 6 -0.28 6.17 -8.55
CA ILE A 6 0.29 6.54 -7.24
C ILE A 6 -0.55 5.94 -6.11
N ALA A 7 -1.88 6.04 -6.19
CA ALA A 7 -2.78 5.48 -5.19
C ALA A 7 -2.66 3.95 -5.10
N THR A 8 -2.59 3.25 -6.24
CA THR A 8 -2.34 1.80 -6.29
C THR A 8 -1.00 1.44 -5.62
N PHE A 9 0.07 2.18 -5.92
CA PHE A 9 1.38 1.96 -5.29
C PHE A 9 1.30 2.17 -3.77
N LYS A 10 0.69 3.26 -3.30
CA LYS A 10 0.51 3.54 -1.87
C LYS A 10 -0.31 2.45 -1.18
N ALA A 11 -1.35 1.94 -1.82
CA ALA A 11 -2.14 0.83 -1.30
C ALA A 11 -1.29 -0.42 -1.09
N TYR A 12 -0.46 -0.82 -2.08
CA TYR A 12 0.47 -1.94 -1.93
C TYR A 12 1.49 -1.71 -0.81
N TYR A 13 1.98 -0.49 -0.65
CA TYR A 13 2.90 -0.13 0.43
C TYR A 13 2.24 -0.23 1.80
N LEU A 14 1.02 0.30 1.95
CA LEU A 14 0.26 0.25 3.19
C LEU A 14 -0.07 -1.18 3.58
N ARG A 15 -0.59 -1.98 2.65
CA ARG A 15 -0.88 -3.40 2.87
C ARG A 15 0.33 -4.12 3.46
N ARG A 16 1.49 -3.94 2.83
CA ARG A 16 2.74 -4.59 3.26
C ARG A 16 3.18 -4.12 4.65
N THR A 17 3.03 -2.83 4.93
CA THR A 17 3.39 -2.26 6.22
C THR A 17 2.49 -2.81 7.34
N PHE A 18 1.18 -2.89 7.12
CA PHE A 18 0.26 -3.46 8.10
C PHE A 18 0.42 -4.97 8.25
N HIS A 19 0.72 -5.69 7.17
CA HIS A 19 1.04 -7.12 7.26
C HIS A 19 2.28 -7.36 8.15
N GLN A 20 3.35 -6.60 7.96
CA GLN A 20 4.54 -6.68 8.82
C GLN A 20 4.26 -6.31 10.27
N LEU A 21 3.31 -5.38 10.50
CA LEU A 21 2.88 -5.03 11.84
C LEU A 21 2.15 -6.22 12.52
N ILE A 22 1.24 -6.89 11.81
CA ILE A 22 0.56 -8.10 12.30
C ILE A 22 1.58 -9.19 12.64
N GLU A 23 2.49 -9.50 11.72
CA GLU A 23 3.58 -10.47 11.95
C GLU A 23 4.48 -10.11 13.13
N HIS A 24 4.60 -8.82 13.45
CA HIS A 24 5.36 -8.34 14.60
C HIS A 24 4.61 -8.56 15.91
N MET A 25 3.29 -8.36 15.92
CA MET A 25 2.44 -8.53 17.10
C MET A 25 2.14 -10.00 17.42
N ASP A 26 2.10 -10.86 16.41
CA ASP A 26 1.88 -12.32 16.58
C ASP A 26 3.09 -13.06 17.16
N ARG A 27 4.21 -12.38 17.40
CA ARG A 27 5.39 -12.96 18.04
C ARG A 27 5.12 -13.29 19.50
N GLU A 28 5.78 -14.34 20.00
CA GLU A 28 5.56 -14.88 21.35
C GLU A 28 5.70 -13.84 22.48
N ASP A 29 6.47 -12.77 22.25
CA ASP A 29 6.71 -11.66 23.16
C ASP A 29 5.67 -10.52 23.12
N LYS A 30 4.59 -10.66 22.32
CA LYS A 30 3.47 -9.70 22.19
C LYS A 30 3.95 -8.25 22.09
N GLN A 31 4.77 -7.98 21.08
CA GLN A 31 5.37 -6.66 20.86
C GLN A 31 4.28 -5.64 20.49
N SER A 32 4.40 -4.41 20.99
CA SER A 32 3.39 -3.38 20.76
C SER A 32 3.53 -2.73 19.37
N VAL A 33 2.45 -2.08 18.89
CA VAL A 33 2.50 -1.24 17.69
C VAL A 33 3.60 -0.17 17.78
N LEU A 34 3.86 0.37 18.98
CA LEU A 34 4.91 1.34 19.20
C LEU A 34 6.32 0.75 19.00
N ASP A 35 6.53 -0.51 19.40
CA ASP A 35 7.81 -1.18 19.24
C ASP A 35 8.08 -1.51 17.77
N PHE A 36 7.05 -1.86 17.01
CA PHE A 36 7.14 -2.00 15.56
C PHE A 36 7.67 -0.70 14.93
N TRP A 37 7.05 0.45 15.24
CA TRP A 37 7.44 1.73 14.67
C TRP A 37 8.85 2.15 15.07
N LYS A 38 9.28 1.89 16.31
CA LYS A 38 10.68 2.13 16.74
C LYS A 38 11.69 1.29 15.96
N GLN A 39 11.30 0.08 15.55
CA GLN A 39 12.12 -0.82 14.74
C GLN A 39 11.95 -0.61 13.23
N PHE A 40 11.07 0.30 12.81
CA PHE A 40 10.80 0.60 11.41
C PHE A 40 11.79 1.65 10.88
N HIS A 41 12.99 1.20 10.51
CA HIS A 41 14.05 2.06 9.98
C HIS A 41 13.96 2.25 8.45
N ILE A 42 14.69 3.23 7.92
CA ILE A 42 14.65 3.61 6.49
C ILE A 42 14.90 2.45 5.52
N MET A 43 15.77 1.49 5.88
CA MET A 43 15.99 0.32 5.02
C MET A 43 14.74 -0.56 4.85
N LYS A 44 13.86 -0.68 5.87
CA LYS A 44 12.57 -1.38 5.73
C LYS A 44 11.63 -0.60 4.81
N ALA A 45 11.60 0.72 4.95
CA ALA A 45 10.82 1.58 4.06
C ALA A 45 11.26 1.43 2.59
N VAL A 46 12.57 1.46 2.32
CA VAL A 46 13.13 1.25 0.98
C VAL A 46 12.78 -0.14 0.43
N SER A 47 12.90 -1.18 1.26
CA SER A 47 12.46 -2.53 0.86
C SER A 47 10.96 -2.60 0.55
N ASN A 48 10.11 -1.93 1.34
CA ASN A 48 8.68 -1.87 1.06
C ASN A 48 8.40 -1.12 -0.25
N ILE A 49 9.14 -0.05 -0.56
CA ILE A 49 9.04 0.66 -1.85
C ILE A 49 9.39 -0.28 -3.01
N ASP A 50 10.53 -0.98 -2.94
CA ASP A 50 10.95 -1.91 -4.00
C ASP A 50 9.93 -3.03 -4.23
N LEU A 51 9.45 -3.65 -3.15
CA LEU A 51 8.49 -4.74 -3.23
C LEU A 51 7.13 -4.26 -3.75
N SER A 52 6.61 -3.14 -3.26
CA SER A 52 5.34 -2.58 -3.74
C SER A 52 5.42 -2.08 -5.18
N TRP A 53 6.59 -1.61 -5.61
CA TRP A 53 6.81 -1.23 -7.01
C TRP A 53 6.74 -2.44 -7.94
N LYS A 54 7.32 -3.58 -7.52
CA LYS A 54 7.27 -4.84 -8.28
C LYS A 54 5.87 -5.42 -8.44
N GLU A 55 4.93 -5.03 -7.59
CA GLU A 55 3.53 -5.45 -7.67
C GLU A 55 2.70 -4.64 -8.67
N LEU A 56 3.22 -3.50 -9.15
CA LEU A 56 2.54 -2.72 -10.18
C LEU A 56 2.45 -3.53 -11.48
N THR A 57 1.22 -3.65 -11.99
CA THR A 57 0.98 -4.37 -13.24
C THR A 57 1.53 -3.60 -14.43
N GLN A 58 1.71 -4.31 -15.56
CA GLN A 58 2.08 -3.65 -16.82
C GLN A 58 1.06 -2.57 -17.23
N GLN A 59 -0.21 -2.73 -16.89
CA GLN A 59 -1.26 -1.73 -17.11
C GLN A 59 -1.00 -0.46 -16.29
N CYS A 60 -0.67 -0.59 -15.01
CA CYS A 60 -0.25 0.55 -14.18
C CYS A 60 0.94 1.28 -14.81
N LEU A 61 1.96 0.54 -15.24
CA LEU A 61 3.15 1.12 -15.87
C LEU A 61 2.84 1.84 -17.19
N LYS A 62 1.94 1.29 -18.02
CA LYS A 62 1.44 1.97 -19.22
C LYS A 62 0.73 3.27 -18.86
N ALA A 63 -0.19 3.24 -17.88
CA ALA A 63 -0.94 4.42 -17.44
C ALA A 63 -0.05 5.57 -16.94
N VAL A 64 1.14 5.30 -16.39
CA VAL A 64 2.11 6.35 -16.00
C VAL A 64 2.45 7.28 -17.16
N TRP A 65 2.49 6.75 -18.39
CA TRP A 65 2.86 7.49 -19.59
C TRP A 65 1.72 8.29 -20.19
N LYS A 66 0.49 8.24 -19.65
CA LYS A 66 -0.71 8.89 -20.22
C LYS A 66 -0.54 10.36 -20.58
N LYS A 67 0.27 11.12 -19.84
CA LYS A 67 0.54 12.55 -20.12
C LYS A 67 1.56 12.78 -21.24
N ILE A 68 2.43 11.80 -21.51
CA ILE A 68 3.55 11.90 -22.46
C ILE A 68 3.23 11.14 -23.75
N TRP A 69 2.59 9.97 -23.63
CA TRP A 69 2.24 9.07 -24.71
C TRP A 69 0.80 8.51 -24.49
N PRO A 70 -0.24 9.28 -24.84
CA PRO A 70 -1.64 8.88 -24.65
C PRO A 70 -2.04 7.62 -25.42
N GLU A 71 -1.51 7.41 -26.63
CA GLU A 71 -1.81 6.27 -27.51
C GLU A 71 -1.37 4.94 -26.89
N LEU A 72 -0.32 4.95 -26.07
CA LEU A 72 0.12 3.77 -25.31
C LEU A 72 -0.89 3.35 -24.23
N CYS A 73 -1.79 4.27 -23.84
CA CYS A 73 -2.74 4.11 -22.75
C CYS A 73 -4.16 3.81 -23.22
N GLU A 74 -4.38 3.63 -24.52
CA GLU A 74 -5.68 3.18 -25.05
C GLU A 74 -6.07 1.86 -24.37
N ASP A 75 -7.30 1.79 -23.86
CA ASP A 75 -7.89 0.65 -23.13
C ASP A 75 -7.20 0.21 -21.82
N VAL A 76 -6.39 1.07 -21.21
CA VAL A 76 -5.79 0.76 -19.90
C VAL A 76 -6.82 0.90 -18.78
N GLN A 77 -7.23 -0.24 -18.21
CA GLN A 77 -7.92 -0.29 -16.91
C GLN A 77 -6.90 -0.50 -15.79
N LEU A 78 -6.99 0.33 -14.75
CA LEU A 78 -6.21 0.15 -13.53
C LEU A 78 -6.84 -0.94 -12.67
N PRO A 79 -6.04 -1.71 -11.92
CA PRO A 79 -6.55 -2.69 -10.98
C PRO A 79 -7.36 -2.01 -9.88
N GLU A 80 -8.40 -2.70 -9.39
CA GLU A 80 -9.15 -2.23 -8.23
C GLU A 80 -8.21 -2.09 -7.02
N PRO A 81 -8.39 -1.03 -6.23
CA PRO A 81 -7.56 -0.80 -5.06
C PRO A 81 -7.87 -1.86 -3.99
N ILE A 82 -6.82 -2.39 -3.36
CA ILE A 82 -6.88 -3.44 -2.33
C ILE A 82 -7.31 -2.90 -0.95
N ILE A 83 -8.27 -1.97 -0.93
CA ILE A 83 -8.68 -1.25 0.29
C ILE A 83 -9.23 -2.20 1.36
N ALA A 84 -10.08 -3.15 0.96
CA ALA A 84 -10.68 -4.09 1.89
C ALA A 84 -9.64 -4.93 2.65
N GLU A 85 -8.58 -5.36 1.95
CA GLU A 85 -7.48 -6.12 2.57
C GLU A 85 -6.69 -5.25 3.57
N ILE A 86 -6.50 -3.97 3.26
CA ILE A 86 -5.83 -3.04 4.17
C ILE A 86 -6.69 -2.81 5.41
N VAL A 87 -8.00 -2.59 5.25
CA VAL A 87 -8.94 -2.42 6.37
C VAL A 87 -8.94 -3.64 7.28
N ASP A 88 -8.94 -4.85 6.70
CA ASP A 88 -8.82 -6.10 7.47
C ASP A 88 -7.52 -6.11 8.29
N HIS A 89 -6.37 -5.85 7.64
CA HIS A 89 -5.10 -5.82 8.36
C HIS A 89 -5.04 -4.76 9.47
N VAL A 90 -5.59 -3.57 9.24
CA VAL A 90 -5.66 -2.48 10.22
C VAL A 90 -6.53 -2.89 11.42
N THR A 91 -7.65 -3.57 11.16
CA THR A 91 -8.54 -4.11 12.19
C THR A 91 -7.84 -5.19 13.00
N THR A 92 -7.17 -6.15 12.33
CA THR A 92 -6.35 -7.18 12.99
C THR A 92 -5.25 -6.55 13.84
N ALA A 93 -4.70 -5.43 13.40
CA ALA A 93 -3.67 -4.70 14.14
C ALA A 93 -4.17 -3.95 15.38
N GLY A 94 -5.46 -4.02 15.69
CA GLY A 94 -6.06 -3.35 16.84
C GLY A 94 -6.29 -1.86 16.63
N LEU A 95 -6.29 -1.38 15.38
CA LEU A 95 -6.55 0.01 14.97
C LEU A 95 -8.00 0.16 14.47
N GLY A 96 -8.93 -0.47 15.17
CA GLY A 96 -10.28 -0.84 14.69
C GLY A 96 -11.29 0.29 14.43
N ASP A 97 -10.90 1.55 14.57
CA ASP A 97 -11.75 2.70 14.20
C ASP A 97 -11.53 3.15 12.74
N THR A 98 -10.69 2.43 11.98
CA THR A 98 -10.35 2.77 10.61
C THR A 98 -11.32 2.11 9.63
N ASP A 99 -11.97 2.89 8.78
CA ASP A 99 -12.83 2.38 7.71
C ASP A 99 -12.19 2.48 6.32
N ALA A 100 -12.92 2.03 5.29
CA ALA A 100 -12.42 2.08 3.91
C ALA A 100 -12.18 3.52 3.42
N GLN A 101 -12.98 4.48 3.90
CA GLN A 101 -12.88 5.89 3.50
C GLN A 101 -11.59 6.52 4.07
N ASP A 102 -11.18 6.15 5.27
CA ASP A 102 -9.91 6.59 5.86
C ASP A 102 -8.71 6.13 5.01
N ILE A 103 -8.71 4.85 4.58
CA ILE A 103 -7.65 4.31 3.73
C ILE A 103 -7.68 4.94 2.34
N GLU A 104 -8.87 5.15 1.75
CA GLU A 104 -9.02 5.84 0.47
C GLU A 104 -8.45 7.26 0.53
N GLN A 105 -8.78 8.03 1.57
CA GLN A 105 -8.21 9.35 1.78
C GLN A 105 -6.70 9.30 1.90
N LEU A 106 -6.15 8.34 2.65
CA LEU A 106 -4.71 8.20 2.84
C LEU A 106 -3.96 7.88 1.55
N VAL A 107 -4.51 7.03 0.67
CA VAL A 107 -3.87 6.71 -0.61
C VAL A 107 -4.02 7.84 -1.64
N GLN A 108 -5.07 8.66 -1.54
CA GLN A 108 -5.32 9.79 -2.45
C GLN A 108 -4.69 11.12 -2.01
N ALA A 109 -4.33 11.28 -0.73
CA ALA A 109 -3.68 12.48 -0.18
C ALA A 109 -2.27 12.71 -0.76
#